data_AF-A0A1H6EFZ6-F1
#
_entry.id   AF-A0A1H6EFZ6-F1
#
_cell.length_a   1.000
_cell.length_b   1.000
_cell.length_c   1.000
_cell.angle_alpha   90.00
_cell.angle_beta   90.00
_cell.angle_gamma   90.00
#
_symmetry.space_group_name_H-M   'P 1'
#
loop_
_entity.id
_entity.type
_entity.pdbx_description
1 polymer ?
#
loop_
_entity_poly.entity_id
_entity_poly.type
_entity_poly.pdbx_seq_one_letter_code
_entity_poly.pdbx_strand_id
1 'polypeptide(L)'
;MTLRRFNTGLIVVLGLFVVSFGLRFVVDGAGAAAGFGIPDWPQGNAAGYFTVKGVRDLFCAAVIFILLALGQRRALAWVALAAAAIPFGDTIAVLSSGGSPAAAFGIHAATGVVVVVAALLLLREGRAAERG
;
A
#
# COMPACT_ATOMS: atom_id res chain seq x y z
N MET A 1 10.96 15.45 17.63
CA MET A 1 10.67 14.01 17.45
C MET A 1 11.89 13.33 16.83
N THR A 2 12.28 12.12 17.23
CA THR A 2 13.39 11.42 16.54
C THR A 2 12.93 10.87 15.19
N LEU A 3 13.81 10.79 14.19
CA LEU A 3 13.50 10.25 12.86
C LEU A 3 12.88 8.85 12.95
N ARG A 4 13.40 8.01 13.86
CA ARG A 4 12.88 6.66 14.11
C ARG A 4 11.44 6.66 14.61
N ARG A 5 11.08 7.56 15.55
CA ARG A 5 9.70 7.67 16.08
C ARG A 5 8.75 8.15 14.99
N PHE A 6 9.16 9.16 14.22
CA PHE A 6 8.40 9.66 13.08
C PHE A 6 8.14 8.57 12.05
N ASN A 7 9.18 7.88 11.60
CA ASN A 7 9.07 6.79 10.62
C ASN A 7 8.23 5.62 11.13
N THR A 8 8.33 5.25 12.41
CA THR A 8 7.43 4.24 13.00
C THR A 8 5.97 4.68 12.88
N GLY A 9 5.65 5.92 13.25
CA GLY A 9 4.29 6.46 13.11
C GLY A 9 3.81 6.44 11.66
N LEU A 10 4.65 6.88 10.72
CA LEU A 10 4.37 6.86 9.29
C LEU A 10 4.04 5.45 8.78
N ILE A 11 4.88 4.46 9.13
CA ILE A 11 4.67 3.07 8.72
C ILE A 11 3.40 2.48 9.34
N VAL A 12 3.09 2.78 10.60
CA VAL A 12 1.85 2.33 11.24
C VAL A 12 0.64 2.88 10.50
N VAL A 13 0.64 4.18 10.18
CA VAL A 13 -0.45 4.81 9.43
C VAL A 13 -0.59 4.19 8.04
N LEU A 14 0.51 3.99 7.31
CA LEU A 14 0.49 3.33 6.01
C LEU A 14 -0.02 1.88 6.09
N GLY A 15 0.44 1.11 7.08
CA GLY A 15 -0.04 -0.25 7.31
C GLY A 15 -1.54 -0.29 7.61
N LEU A 16 -2.04 0.60 8.46
CA LEU A 16 -3.48 0.70 8.77
C LEU A 16 -4.30 1.13 7.54
N PHE A 17 -3.74 1.99 6.69
CA PHE A 17 -4.38 2.38 5.44
C PHE A 17 -4.53 1.17 4.51
N VAL A 18 -3.49 0.33 4.38
CA VAL A 18 -3.57 -0.92 3.61
C VAL A 18 -4.59 -1.91 4.23
N VAL A 19 -4.64 -2.03 5.56
CA VAL A 19 -5.70 -2.81 6.24
C VAL A 19 -7.09 -2.31 5.84
N SER A 20 -7.29 -0.99 5.81
CA SER A 20 -8.59 -0.40 5.47
C SER A 20 -9.04 -0.75 4.06
N PHE A 21 -8.14 -0.77 3.07
CA PHE A 21 -8.46 -1.23 1.71
C PHE A 21 -8.82 -2.71 1.68
N GLY A 22 -7.99 -3.54 2.33
CA GLY A 22 -8.22 -4.98 2.38
C GLY A 22 -9.57 -5.34 3.00
N LEU A 23 -9.89 -4.75 4.15
CA LEU A 23 -11.18 -4.93 4.82
C LEU A 23 -12.33 -4.42 3.95
N ARG A 24 -12.18 -3.26 3.30
CA ARG A 24 -13.24 -2.72 2.44
C ARG A 24 -13.52 -3.64 1.26
N PHE A 25 -12.51 -4.22 0.62
CA PHE A 25 -12.72 -5.20 -0.45
C PHE A 25 -13.38 -6.50 0.03
N VAL A 26 -13.16 -6.91 1.29
CA VAL A 26 -13.81 -8.09 1.87
C VAL A 26 -15.26 -7.81 2.27
N VAL A 27 -15.55 -6.65 2.86
CA VAL A 27 -16.87 -6.33 3.44
C VAL A 27 -17.80 -5.62 2.44
N ASP A 28 -17.25 -4.73 1.63
CA ASP A 28 -17.95 -3.89 0.64
C ASP A 28 -17.15 -3.85 -0.67
N GLY A 29 -16.96 -5.03 -1.27
CA GLY A 29 -16.16 -5.17 -2.49
C GLY A 29 -16.66 -4.34 -3.66
N ALA A 30 -17.97 -4.21 -3.81
CA ALA A 30 -18.60 -3.38 -4.83
C ALA A 30 -18.30 -1.88 -4.64
N GLY A 31 -18.48 -1.36 -3.43
CA GLY A 31 -18.15 0.03 -3.13
C GLY A 31 -16.65 0.32 -3.21
N ALA A 32 -15.81 -0.65 -2.84
CA ALA A 32 -14.36 -0.56 -3.01
C ALA A 32 -13.95 -0.51 -4.49
N ALA A 33 -14.52 -1.38 -5.32
CA ALA A 33 -14.25 -1.44 -6.76
C ALA A 33 -14.73 -0.17 -7.48
N ALA A 34 -15.91 0.35 -7.14
CA ALA A 34 -16.42 1.60 -7.68
C ALA A 34 -15.50 2.80 -7.38
N GLY A 35 -14.87 2.82 -6.21
CA GLY A 35 -13.90 3.85 -5.82
C GLY A 35 -12.48 3.65 -6.37
N PHE A 36 -12.18 2.51 -6.98
CA PHE A 36 -10.82 2.17 -7.44
C PHE A 36 -10.40 2.95 -8.69
N GLY A 37 -11.36 3.34 -9.53
CA GLY A 37 -11.14 4.15 -10.73
C GLY A 37 -11.12 3.38 -12.05
N ILE A 38 -11.22 2.05 -12.04
CA ILE A 38 -11.42 1.22 -13.23
C ILE A 38 -12.93 1.19 -13.58
N PRO A 39 -13.33 1.51 -14.82
CA PRO A 39 -14.71 1.41 -15.26
C PRO A 39 -15.10 -0.06 -15.46
N ASP A 40 -16.41 -0.35 -15.39
CA ASP A 40 -16.97 -1.68 -15.70
C ASP A 40 -16.29 -2.85 -14.97
N TRP A 41 -15.99 -2.67 -13.67
CA TRP A 41 -15.44 -3.73 -12.82
C TRP A 41 -16.39 -4.95 -12.77
N PRO A 42 -15.88 -6.17 -12.49
CA PRO A 42 -16.63 -7.41 -12.69
C PRO A 42 -18.03 -7.39 -12.09
N GLN A 43 -19.05 -7.65 -12.92
CA GLN A 43 -20.45 -7.76 -12.52
C GLN A 43 -20.85 -9.24 -12.40
N GLY A 44 -21.75 -9.57 -11.46
CA GLY A 44 -22.17 -10.95 -11.19
C GLY A 44 -21.45 -11.57 -9.97
N ASN A 45 -20.89 -12.79 -10.09
CA ASN A 45 -20.17 -13.46 -8.99
C ASN A 45 -18.76 -12.87 -8.76
N ALA A 46 -18.68 -11.55 -8.55
CA ALA A 46 -17.44 -10.81 -8.35
C ALA A 46 -16.90 -10.92 -6.91
N ALA A 47 -17.72 -11.42 -5.97
CA ALA A 47 -17.36 -11.56 -4.56
C ALA A 47 -16.05 -12.33 -4.35
N GLY A 48 -15.79 -13.35 -5.18
CA GLY A 48 -14.52 -14.08 -5.17
C GLY A 48 -13.33 -13.21 -5.53
N TYR A 49 -13.44 -12.38 -6.57
CA TYR A 49 -12.37 -11.46 -6.98
C TYR A 49 -12.11 -10.36 -5.95
N PHE A 50 -13.17 -9.82 -5.34
CA PHE A 50 -13.01 -8.84 -4.25
C PHE A 50 -12.32 -9.44 -3.04
N THR A 51 -12.69 -10.67 -2.67
CA THR A 51 -12.01 -11.41 -1.60
C THR A 51 -10.52 -11.61 -1.93
N VAL A 52 -10.19 -12.06 -3.14
CA VAL A 52 -8.79 -12.23 -3.57
C VAL A 52 -7.99 -10.94 -3.45
N LYS A 53 -8.55 -9.81 -3.90
CA LYS A 53 -7.89 -8.51 -3.74
C LYS A 53 -7.74 -8.13 -2.26
N GLY A 54 -8.82 -8.21 -1.50
CA GLY A 54 -8.84 -7.82 -0.09
C GLY A 54 -7.84 -8.61 0.75
N VAL A 55 -7.76 -9.94 0.56
CA VAL A 55 -6.83 -10.80 1.30
C VAL A 55 -5.37 -10.50 0.93
N ARG A 56 -5.07 -10.13 -0.31
CA ARG A 56 -3.71 -9.69 -0.72
C ARG A 56 -3.31 -8.39 -0.06
N ASP A 57 -4.22 -7.42 0.02
CA ASP A 57 -3.96 -6.16 0.72
C ASP A 57 -3.73 -6.42 2.23
N LEU A 58 -4.56 -7.26 2.85
CA LEU A 58 -4.38 -7.67 4.26
C LEU A 58 -3.06 -8.39 4.49
N PHE A 59 -2.63 -9.25 3.57
CA PHE A 59 -1.32 -9.89 3.62
C PHE A 59 -0.18 -8.86 3.59
N CYS A 60 -0.23 -7.88 2.67
CA CYS A 60 0.76 -6.81 2.61
C CYS A 60 0.84 -6.03 3.93
N ALA A 61 -0.31 -5.69 4.52
CA ALA A 61 -0.34 -5.04 5.83
C ALA A 61 0.24 -5.91 6.95
N ALA A 62 -0.06 -7.22 6.96
CA ALA A 62 0.50 -8.15 7.93
C ALA A 62 2.03 -8.20 7.84
N VAL A 63 2.60 -8.27 6.63
CA VAL A 63 4.06 -8.24 6.43
C VAL A 63 4.66 -6.95 6.99
N ILE A 64 4.03 -5.79 6.75
CA ILE A 64 4.49 -4.51 7.31
C ILE A 64 4.54 -4.56 8.84
N PHE A 65 3.45 -4.99 9.49
CA PHE A 65 3.36 -5.02 10.95
C PHE A 65 4.28 -6.07 11.58
N ILE A 66 4.43 -7.24 10.96
CA ILE A 66 5.34 -8.30 11.43
C ILE A 66 6.78 -7.78 11.40
N LEU A 67 7.25 -7.23 10.28
CA LEU A 67 8.61 -6.71 10.19
C LEU A 67 8.85 -5.53 11.13
N LEU A 68 7.85 -4.67 11.32
CA LEU A 68 7.93 -3.57 12.29
C LEU A 68 8.02 -4.08 13.73
N ALA A 69 7.18 -5.05 14.12
CA ALA A 69 7.14 -5.64 15.45
C ALA A 69 8.42 -6.40 15.78
N LEU A 70 8.99 -7.10 14.80
CA LEU A 70 10.29 -7.80 14.92
C LEU A 70 11.49 -6.83 14.86
N GLY A 71 11.27 -5.52 14.70
CA GLY A 71 12.34 -4.53 14.60
C GLY A 71 13.17 -4.62 13.31
N GLN A 72 12.72 -5.37 12.30
CA GLN A 72 13.42 -5.64 11.04
C GLN A 72 13.28 -4.48 10.05
N ARG A 73 13.74 -3.29 10.45
CA ARG A 73 13.47 -2.02 9.74
C ARG A 73 14.10 -1.93 8.35
N ARG A 74 15.31 -2.48 8.17
CA ARG A 74 15.96 -2.52 6.86
C ARG A 74 15.24 -3.46 5.91
N ALA A 75 14.84 -4.64 6.38
CA ALA A 75 14.03 -5.58 5.58
C ALA A 75 12.67 -4.96 5.22
N LEU A 76 12.00 -4.34 6.19
CA LEU A 76 10.75 -3.59 5.97
C LEU A 76 10.90 -2.54 4.88
N ALA A 77 12.01 -1.79 4.87
CA ALA A 77 12.24 -0.77 3.85
C ALA A 77 12.35 -1.37 2.44
N TRP A 78 13.08 -2.47 2.28
CA TRP A 78 13.19 -3.15 0.98
C TRP A 78 11.87 -3.78 0.54
N VAL A 79 11.13 -4.38 1.47
CA VAL A 79 9.79 -4.89 1.20
C VAL A 79 8.84 -3.77 0.80
N ALA A 80 8.89 -2.60 1.46
CA ALA A 80 8.09 -1.44 1.10
C ALA A 80 8.45 -0.88 -0.29
N LEU A 81 9.74 -0.84 -0.65
CA LEU A 81 10.16 -0.46 -2.01
C LEU A 81 9.61 -1.43 -3.07
N ALA A 82 9.69 -2.74 -2.82
CA ALA A 82 9.11 -3.73 -3.72
C ALA A 82 7.58 -3.60 -3.79
N ALA A 83 6.91 -3.41 -2.65
CA ALA A 83 5.47 -3.25 -2.55
C ALA A 83 4.97 -1.95 -3.20
N ALA A 84 5.80 -0.91 -3.32
CA ALA A 84 5.45 0.30 -4.06
C ALA A 84 5.14 0.03 -5.55
N ALA A 85 5.60 -1.10 -6.10
CA ALA A 85 5.21 -1.52 -7.44
C ALA A 85 3.69 -1.78 -7.55
N ILE A 86 3.00 -2.12 -6.46
CA ILE A 86 1.55 -2.38 -6.44
C ILE A 86 0.77 -1.11 -6.82
N PRO A 87 0.86 0.02 -6.11
CA PRO A 87 0.11 1.23 -6.48
C PRO A 87 0.55 1.82 -7.83
N PHE A 88 1.81 1.64 -8.26
CA PHE A 88 2.18 2.00 -9.64
C PHE A 88 1.54 1.07 -10.67
N GLY A 89 1.44 -0.23 -10.39
CA GLY A 89 0.68 -1.19 -11.18
C GLY A 89 -0.80 -0.83 -11.24
N ASP A 90 -1.40 -0.43 -10.11
CA ASP A 90 -2.78 0.04 -10.03
C ASP A 90 -3.00 1.31 -10.86
N THR A 91 -2.03 2.23 -10.86
CA THR A 91 -2.03 3.43 -11.74
C THR A 91 -2.11 3.01 -13.21
N ILE A 92 -1.23 2.09 -13.63
CA ILE A 92 -1.19 1.58 -15.01
C ILE A 92 -2.51 0.87 -15.33
N ALA A 93 -3.03 0.05 -14.42
CA ALA A 93 -4.28 -0.69 -14.61
C ALA A 93 -5.48 0.25 -14.80
N VAL A 94 -5.56 1.33 -14.01
CA VAL A 94 -6.62 2.35 -14.17
C VAL A 94 -6.52 3.01 -15.54
N LEU A 95 -5.34 3.50 -15.92
CA LEU A 95 -5.16 4.24 -17.17
C LEU A 95 -5.36 3.35 -18.40
N SER A 96 -4.82 2.12 -18.38
CA SER A 96 -4.94 1.17 -19.50
C SER A 96 -6.36 0.63 -19.69
N SER A 97 -7.19 0.69 -18.64
CA SER A 97 -8.61 0.32 -18.71
C SER A 97 -9.52 1.51 -19.05
N GLY A 98 -8.99 2.67 -19.47
CA GLY A 98 -9.80 3.85 -19.78
C GLY A 98 -10.42 4.52 -18.54
N GLY A 99 -9.86 4.27 -17.36
CA GLY A 99 -10.36 4.76 -16.09
C GLY A 99 -9.96 6.20 -15.74
N SER A 100 -10.37 6.63 -14.54
CA SER A 100 -10.21 8.02 -14.10
C SER A 100 -8.73 8.40 -13.90
N PRO A 101 -8.19 9.39 -14.65
CA PRO A 101 -6.84 9.89 -14.43
C PRO A 101 -6.68 10.52 -13.04
N ALA A 102 -7.74 11.11 -12.49
CA ALA A 102 -7.73 11.66 -11.14
C ALA A 102 -7.53 10.56 -10.09
N ALA A 103 -8.18 9.40 -10.24
CA ALA A 103 -7.94 8.25 -9.36
C ALA A 103 -6.55 7.64 -9.58
N ALA A 104 -6.13 7.47 -10.85
CA ALA A 104 -4.82 6.94 -11.20
C ALA A 104 -3.68 7.73 -10.56
N PHE A 105 -3.65 9.06 -10.74
CA PHE A 105 -2.56 9.88 -10.24
C PHE A 105 -2.76 10.31 -8.78
N GLY A 106 -3.98 10.69 -8.41
CA GLY A 106 -4.30 11.25 -7.09
C GLY A 106 -4.37 10.22 -5.97
N ILE A 107 -4.75 8.97 -6.27
CA ILE A 107 -4.81 7.89 -5.29
C ILE A 107 -3.59 6.98 -5.49
N HIS A 108 -3.47 6.34 -6.65
CA HIS A 108 -2.53 5.24 -6.84
C HIS A 108 -1.08 5.73 -6.95
N ALA A 109 -0.75 6.57 -7.94
CA ALA A 109 0.62 7.04 -8.14
C ALA A 109 1.13 7.84 -6.93
N ALA A 110 0.28 8.70 -6.36
CA ALA A 110 0.60 9.44 -5.13
C ALA A 110 0.92 8.49 -3.96
N THR A 111 0.12 7.43 -3.75
CA THR A 111 0.40 6.41 -2.73
C THR A 111 1.73 5.72 -3.00
N GLY A 112 2.01 5.34 -4.26
CA GLY A 112 3.30 4.75 -4.63
C GLY A 112 4.48 5.64 -4.28
N VAL A 113 4.41 6.93 -4.59
CA VAL A 113 5.44 7.92 -4.22
C VAL A 113 5.60 8.01 -2.70
N VAL A 114 4.51 8.09 -1.94
CA VAL A 114 4.56 8.15 -0.47
C VAL A 114 5.23 6.91 0.11
N VAL A 115 4.92 5.71 -0.40
CA VAL A 115 5.53 4.45 0.05
C VAL A 115 7.04 4.42 -0.27
N VAL A 116 7.44 4.86 -1.47
CA VAL A 116 8.87 4.97 -1.82
C VAL A 116 9.59 5.93 -0.87
N VAL A 117 9.01 7.10 -0.60
CA VAL A 117 9.60 8.08 0.33
C VAL A 117 9.71 7.47 1.74
N ALA A 118 8.67 6.83 2.25
CA ALA A 118 8.68 6.17 3.56
C ALA A 118 9.78 5.10 3.65
N ALA A 119 9.96 4.30 2.60
CA ALA A 119 10.99 3.27 2.54
C ALA A 119 12.40 3.88 2.49
N LEU A 120 12.62 4.94 1.72
CA LEU A 120 13.90 5.65 1.68
C LEU A 120 14.24 6.29 3.04
N LEU A 121 13.24 6.79 3.78
CA LEU A 121 13.41 7.30 5.14
C LEU A 121 13.82 6.19 6.11
N LEU A 122 13.22 5.00 6.02
CA LEU A 122 13.65 3.83 6.80
C LEU A 122 15.09 3.41 6.49
N LEU A 123 15.50 3.40 5.21
CA LEU A 123 16.88 3.09 4.82
C LEU A 123 17.90 4.13 5.31
N ARG A 124 17.47 5.39 5.51
CA ARG A 124 18.34 6.43 6.09
C ARG A 124 18.60 6.21 7.58
N GLU A 125 17.69 5.58 8.32
CA GLU A 125 17.91 5.26 9.73
C GLU A 125 19.10 4.31 9.93
N GLY A 126 19.20 3.24 9.11
CA GLY A 126 20.29 2.27 9.22
C GLY A 126 21.66 2.90 8.96
N ARG A 127 21.74 3.81 7.98
CA ARG A 127 22.98 4.54 7.66
C ARG A 127 23.41 5.51 8.76
N ALA A 128 22.47 6.05 9.54
CA ALA A 128 22.79 6.91 10.66
C ALA A 128 23.32 6.11 11.87
N ALA A 129 22.80 4.89 12.09
CA ALA A 129 23.27 4.00 13.14
C ALA A 129 24.66 3.39 12.86
N GLU A 130 25.03 3.21 11.60
CA GLU A 130 26.37 2.72 11.20
C GLU A 130 27.48 3.79 11.25
N ARG A 131 27.12 5.07 11.45
CA ARG A 131 28.04 6.23 11.36
C ARG A 131 28.32 6.95 12.69
N GLY A 132 27.69 6.53 13.79
CA GLY A 132 27.86 7.13 15.13
C GLY A 132 28.26 6.08 16.13
#